data_AF-A0A452E0N4-F1
#
_entry.id   AF-A0A452E0N4-F1
#
_cell.length_a   1.000
_cell.length_b   1.000
_cell.length_c   1.000
_cell.angle_alpha   90.00
_cell.angle_beta   90.00
_cell.angle_gamma   90.00
#
_symmetry.space_group_name_H-M   'P 1'
#
loop_
_entity.id
_entity.type
_entity.pdbx_description
1 polymer ?
#
loop_
_entity_poly.entity_id
_entity_poly.type
_entity_poly.pdbx_seq_one_letter_code
_entity_poly.pdbx_strand_id
1 'polypeptide(L)'
;PRSWAQSLPGLIPGQPQGYNLLLPAERRTSLSSIATTQNTSGAQEGNLLGQPWYSGNCDRHAAESALLRCQKDGAYTVRPSSGPHGTQPFTLAVLLHGRVFNIPIRRLADGRHYALGREGRNHEELFSSVAAMVQHYTQHPLPLLDRQSGSRQLTCLLFPTKP
;
A
#
# COMPACT_ATOMS: atom_id res chain seq x y z
N PRO A 1 18.85 13.40 69.16
CA PRO A 1 18.24 14.55 69.90
C PRO A 1 17.27 15.30 68.99
N ARG A 2 15.96 14.97 69.03
CA ARG A 2 14.90 15.79 69.70
C ARG A 2 14.97 17.26 69.28
N SER A 3 14.01 17.80 68.54
CA SER A 3 12.86 18.49 69.16
C SER A 3 11.94 19.18 68.13
N TRP A 4 10.62 18.91 68.25
CA TRP A 4 9.42 19.77 68.17
C TRP A 4 9.26 20.83 67.03
N ALA A 5 8.30 20.76 66.09
CA ALA A 5 6.82 20.67 66.11
C ALA A 5 6.07 22.03 66.23
N GLN A 6 5.10 22.25 65.32
CA GLN A 6 3.74 22.84 65.50
C GLN A 6 3.20 23.30 64.11
N SER A 7 2.21 22.63 63.49
CA SER A 7 0.74 22.60 63.72
C SER A 7 -0.06 23.66 62.91
N LEU A 8 -0.79 23.12 61.91
CA LEU A 8 -2.09 23.40 61.23
C LEU A 8 -3.10 24.42 61.86
N PRO A 9 -4.30 24.77 61.29
CA PRO A 9 -5.03 24.26 60.09
C PRO A 9 -5.81 25.31 59.21
N GLY A 10 -6.51 24.82 58.17
CA GLY A 10 -7.71 25.44 57.54
C GLY A 10 -7.57 25.62 56.01
N LEU A 11 -8.46 25.21 55.10
CA LEU A 11 -9.87 24.83 55.11
C LEU A 11 -10.15 23.87 53.91
N ILE A 12 -11.18 23.03 54.05
CA ILE A 12 -11.87 22.13 53.07
C ILE A 12 -13.17 22.86 52.60
N PRO A 13 -14.04 22.46 51.61
CA PRO A 13 -14.04 21.45 50.51
C PRO A 13 -14.46 22.01 49.12
N GLY A 14 -14.48 21.15 48.08
CA GLY A 14 -15.34 21.40 46.89
C GLY A 14 -15.16 20.43 45.71
N GLN A 15 -15.83 19.28 45.73
CA GLN A 15 -16.27 18.51 44.53
C GLN A 15 -17.66 19.07 44.10
N PRO A 16 -18.28 18.81 42.90
CA PRO A 16 -18.26 17.53 42.17
C PRO A 16 -18.52 17.56 40.61
N GLN A 17 -18.58 16.36 40.03
CA GLN A 17 -19.51 15.88 38.96
C GLN A 17 -19.44 16.38 37.50
N GLY A 18 -19.15 15.43 36.60
CA GLY A 18 -20.14 14.83 35.70
C GLY A 18 -20.87 15.71 34.69
N TYR A 19 -20.66 15.43 33.40
CA TYR A 19 -21.60 15.85 32.35
C TYR A 19 -21.83 14.72 31.34
N ASN A 20 -23.09 14.29 31.31
CA ASN A 20 -23.75 13.59 30.21
C ASN A 20 -25.13 14.25 30.08
N LEU A 21 -25.59 14.45 28.83
CA LEU A 21 -26.94 14.81 28.33
C LEU A 21 -26.88 16.06 27.40
N LEU A 22 -27.62 16.24 26.30
CA LEU A 22 -28.27 15.37 25.29
C LEU A 22 -28.93 16.34 24.26
N LEU A 23 -28.70 16.15 22.94
CA LEU A 23 -29.54 16.49 21.75
C LEU A 23 -29.88 17.98 21.40
N PRO A 24 -30.38 18.33 20.17
CA PRO A 24 -30.57 17.54 18.94
C PRO A 24 -30.03 18.16 17.62
N ALA A 25 -30.24 17.40 16.54
CA ALA A 25 -29.94 17.62 15.13
C ALA A 25 -30.20 19.03 14.57
N GLU A 26 -29.48 19.39 13.50
CA GLU A 26 -30.06 19.84 12.23
C GLU A 26 -29.13 19.55 11.04
N ARG A 27 -29.73 18.97 9.99
CA ARG A 27 -29.13 18.66 8.70
C ARG A 27 -28.78 19.93 7.95
N ARG A 28 -27.55 20.10 7.47
CA ARG A 28 -27.29 20.76 6.17
C ARG A 28 -26.13 20.08 5.46
N THR A 29 -26.48 19.37 4.39
CA THR A 29 -25.62 19.00 3.27
C THR A 29 -24.74 20.16 2.84
N SER A 30 -23.43 19.93 2.76
CA SER A 30 -22.56 20.52 1.73
C SER A 30 -21.19 19.85 1.73
N LEU A 31 -20.97 19.06 0.68
CA LEU A 31 -19.71 18.83 -0.04
C LEU A 31 -18.49 18.62 0.86
N SER A 32 -18.25 17.36 1.24
CA SER A 32 -16.93 16.89 1.58
C SER A 32 -16.02 17.19 0.40
N SER A 33 -15.19 18.22 0.56
CA SER A 33 -14.05 18.48 -0.29
C SER A 33 -13.20 17.22 -0.30
N ILE A 34 -13.36 16.42 -1.35
CA ILE A 34 -12.37 15.45 -1.77
C ILE A 34 -11.14 16.30 -2.07
N ALA A 35 -10.28 16.47 -1.07
CA ALA A 35 -8.92 16.88 -1.31
C ALA A 35 -8.27 15.69 -2.02
N THR A 36 -8.52 15.59 -3.32
CA THR A 36 -7.75 14.75 -4.21
C THR A 36 -6.35 15.32 -4.14
N THR A 37 -5.49 14.72 -3.32
CA THR A 37 -4.04 14.86 -3.44
C THR A 37 -3.56 14.13 -4.69
N GLN A 38 -4.17 14.47 -5.83
CA GLN A 38 -3.64 14.27 -7.16
C GLN A 38 -2.58 15.34 -7.34
N ASN A 39 -1.30 15.06 -7.08
CA ASN A 39 -0.27 15.93 -7.66
C ASN A 39 1.08 15.27 -7.95
N THR A 40 1.13 13.95 -8.14
CA THR A 40 2.30 13.31 -8.78
C THR A 40 2.02 11.97 -9.45
N SER A 41 0.80 11.43 -9.33
CA SER A 41 0.39 10.11 -9.83
C SER A 41 -0.27 10.18 -11.22
N GLY A 42 -0.99 11.27 -11.54
CA GLY A 42 -1.88 11.35 -12.70
C GLY A 42 -1.20 11.20 -14.07
N ALA A 43 0.03 11.69 -14.22
CA ALA A 43 0.77 11.58 -15.48
C ALA A 43 1.27 10.15 -15.76
N GLN A 44 1.64 9.40 -14.72
CA GLN A 44 2.08 8.01 -14.86
C GLN A 44 0.90 7.07 -15.00
N GLU A 45 -0.16 7.27 -14.22
CA GLU A 45 -1.43 6.57 -14.37
C GLU A 45 -1.92 6.63 -15.84
N GLY A 46 -1.84 7.81 -16.48
CA GLY A 46 -2.19 7.98 -17.90
C GLY A 46 -1.46 7.03 -18.86
N ASN A 47 -0.18 6.75 -18.62
CA ASN A 47 0.62 5.83 -19.43
C ASN A 47 0.27 4.35 -19.13
N LEU A 48 -0.24 4.07 -17.93
CA LEU A 48 -0.63 2.73 -17.49
C LEU A 48 -2.04 2.33 -17.93
N LEU A 49 -2.97 3.27 -18.09
CA LEU A 49 -4.37 2.99 -18.41
C LEU A 49 -4.56 2.17 -19.71
N GLY A 50 -3.64 2.30 -20.68
CA GLY A 50 -3.66 1.52 -21.92
C GLY A 50 -3.04 0.12 -21.82
N GLN A 51 -2.41 -0.23 -20.70
CA GLN A 51 -1.64 -1.46 -20.58
C GLN A 51 -2.55 -2.68 -20.33
N PRO A 52 -2.27 -3.84 -20.95
CA PRO A 52 -3.08 -5.05 -20.79
C PRO A 52 -2.94 -5.69 -19.40
N TRP A 53 -1.91 -5.32 -18.63
CA TRP A 53 -1.64 -5.82 -17.29
C TRP A 53 -2.02 -4.84 -16.17
N TYR A 54 -2.36 -3.59 -16.48
CA TYR A 54 -2.74 -2.61 -15.46
C TYR A 54 -4.25 -2.70 -15.18
N SER A 55 -4.59 -2.91 -13.91
CA SER A 55 -5.98 -3.15 -13.48
C SER A 55 -6.70 -1.91 -12.97
N GLY A 56 -6.13 -0.71 -13.16
CA GLY A 56 -6.75 0.54 -12.70
C GLY A 56 -7.11 0.49 -11.21
N ASN A 57 -8.19 1.16 -10.82
CA ASN A 57 -8.68 1.28 -9.44
C ASN A 57 -9.16 -0.04 -8.78
N CYS A 58 -8.69 -1.20 -9.28
CA CYS A 58 -8.88 -2.53 -8.72
C CYS A 58 -8.19 -2.65 -7.35
N ASP A 59 -8.94 -3.12 -6.37
CA ASP A 59 -8.39 -3.41 -5.05
C ASP A 59 -7.60 -4.72 -5.04
N ARG A 60 -6.98 -5.01 -3.89
CA ARG A 60 -6.13 -6.18 -3.71
C ARG A 60 -6.89 -7.49 -3.90
N HIS A 61 -8.08 -7.60 -3.34
CA HIS A 61 -8.84 -8.84 -3.31
C HIS A 61 -9.33 -9.20 -4.72
N ALA A 62 -9.83 -8.23 -5.48
CA ALA A 62 -10.25 -8.44 -6.86
C ALA A 62 -9.08 -8.93 -7.74
N ALA A 63 -7.89 -8.31 -7.61
CA ALA A 63 -6.70 -8.73 -8.34
C ALA A 63 -6.26 -10.17 -7.98
N GLU A 64 -6.20 -10.49 -6.69
CA GLU A 64 -5.85 -11.84 -6.22
C GLU A 64 -6.86 -12.88 -6.72
N SER A 65 -8.15 -12.58 -6.64
CA SER A 65 -9.22 -13.46 -7.12
C SER A 65 -9.12 -13.72 -8.63
N ALA A 66 -8.86 -12.68 -9.42
CA ALA A 66 -8.73 -12.80 -10.87
C ALA A 66 -7.53 -13.67 -11.28
N LEU A 67 -6.38 -13.46 -10.62
CA LEU A 67 -5.20 -14.28 -10.82
C LEU A 67 -5.46 -15.74 -10.44
N LEU A 68 -6.09 -15.98 -9.29
CA LEU A 68 -6.46 -17.32 -8.86
C LEU A 68 -7.45 -17.99 -9.82
N ARG A 69 -8.39 -17.26 -10.43
CA ARG A 69 -9.26 -17.81 -11.48
C ARG A 69 -8.51 -18.11 -12.78
N CYS A 70 -7.48 -17.35 -13.11
CA CYS A 70 -6.67 -17.54 -14.32
C CYS A 70 -5.93 -18.88 -14.31
N GLN A 71 -5.49 -19.36 -13.14
CA GLN A 71 -4.79 -20.65 -12.95
C GLN A 71 -3.61 -20.87 -13.92
N LYS A 72 -2.87 -19.80 -14.22
CA LYS A 72 -1.67 -19.85 -15.07
C LYS A 72 -0.47 -19.30 -14.32
N ASP A 73 0.58 -20.11 -14.19
CA ASP A 73 1.83 -19.66 -13.57
C ASP A 73 2.46 -18.54 -14.42
N GLY A 74 2.88 -17.48 -13.74
CA GLY A 74 3.32 -16.25 -14.40
C GLY A 74 2.17 -15.35 -14.85
N ALA A 75 0.92 -15.64 -14.47
CA ALA A 75 -0.17 -14.66 -14.59
C ALA A 75 0.06 -13.48 -13.66
N TYR A 76 -0.17 -12.26 -14.15
CA TYR A 76 0.19 -11.06 -13.39
C TYR A 76 -0.71 -9.87 -13.68
N THR A 77 -0.70 -8.92 -12.74
CA THR A 77 -1.32 -7.61 -12.89
C THR A 77 -0.62 -6.54 -12.04
N VAL A 78 -0.68 -5.28 -12.47
CA VAL A 78 -0.29 -4.13 -11.66
C VAL A 78 -1.54 -3.36 -11.25
N ARG A 79 -1.59 -2.99 -9.96
CA ARG A 79 -2.68 -2.19 -9.38
C ARG A 79 -2.11 -1.06 -8.52
N PRO A 80 -2.91 -0.02 -8.21
CA PRO A 80 -2.63 0.89 -7.12
C PRO A 80 -2.43 0.13 -5.82
N SER A 81 -1.46 0.58 -5.03
CA SER A 81 -1.27 0.07 -3.67
C SER A 81 -2.47 0.43 -2.80
N SER A 82 -2.80 -0.44 -1.83
CA SER A 82 -3.95 -0.25 -0.94
C SER A 82 -3.68 0.71 0.23
N GLY A 83 -2.40 1.00 0.50
CA GLY A 83 -1.97 1.95 1.53
C GLY A 83 -1.73 3.34 0.95
N PRO A 84 -1.36 4.33 1.80
CA PRO A 84 -1.10 5.69 1.34
C PRO A 84 -0.05 5.72 0.21
N HIS A 85 -0.37 6.43 -0.87
CA HIS A 85 0.34 6.45 -2.17
C HIS A 85 1.72 7.17 -2.13
N GLY A 86 2.47 7.05 -1.04
CA GLY A 86 3.77 7.69 -0.84
C GLY A 86 4.87 7.06 -1.70
N THR A 87 5.82 6.38 -1.08
CA THR A 87 6.97 5.76 -1.77
C THR A 87 6.63 4.48 -2.53
N GLN A 88 5.40 3.97 -2.41
CA GLN A 88 4.94 2.74 -3.05
C GLN A 88 3.59 2.97 -3.75
N PRO A 89 3.58 3.67 -4.90
CA PRO A 89 2.32 3.98 -5.58
C PRO A 89 1.59 2.75 -6.11
N PHE A 90 2.33 1.69 -6.48
CA PHE A 90 1.79 0.50 -7.14
C PHE A 90 2.20 -0.81 -6.47
N THR A 91 1.45 -1.86 -6.78
CA THR A 91 1.75 -3.24 -6.41
C THR A 91 1.65 -4.13 -7.64
N LEU A 92 2.69 -4.93 -7.89
CA LEU A 92 2.68 -6.03 -8.85
C LEU A 92 2.16 -7.29 -8.14
N ALA A 93 1.08 -7.88 -8.65
CA ALA A 93 0.55 -9.15 -8.19
C ALA A 93 0.88 -10.24 -9.23
N VAL A 94 1.46 -11.35 -8.81
CA VAL A 94 1.87 -12.46 -9.69
C VAL A 94 1.38 -13.79 -9.11
N LEU A 95 0.76 -14.63 -9.94
CA LEU A 95 0.42 -16.01 -9.60
C LEU A 95 1.60 -16.92 -9.92
N LEU A 96 1.99 -17.74 -8.94
CA LEU A 96 2.92 -18.83 -9.14
C LEU A 96 2.56 -19.99 -8.21
N HIS A 97 2.36 -21.17 -8.77
CA HIS A 97 2.04 -22.42 -8.09
C HIS A 97 0.85 -22.29 -7.13
N GLY A 98 -0.25 -21.72 -7.64
CA GLY A 98 -1.49 -21.55 -6.87
C GLY A 98 -1.43 -20.48 -5.79
N ARG A 99 -0.34 -19.70 -5.71
CA ARG A 99 -0.18 -18.61 -4.74
C ARG A 99 0.01 -17.26 -5.43
N VAL A 100 -0.63 -16.22 -4.90
CA VAL A 100 -0.44 -14.84 -5.36
C VAL A 100 0.61 -14.12 -4.51
N PHE A 101 1.62 -13.58 -5.17
CA PHE A 101 2.68 -12.78 -4.59
C PHE A 101 2.38 -11.31 -4.84
N ASN A 102 2.24 -10.52 -3.76
CA ASN A 102 2.03 -9.07 -3.84
C ASN A 102 3.36 -8.36 -3.57
N ILE A 103 3.90 -7.74 -4.60
CA ILE A 103 5.24 -7.16 -4.60
C ILE A 103 5.11 -5.64 -4.74
N PRO A 104 5.63 -4.87 -3.76
CA PRO A 104 5.72 -3.42 -3.87
C PRO A 104 6.37 -2.97 -5.17
N ILE A 105 5.83 -1.94 -5.81
CA ILE A 105 6.58 -1.13 -6.77
C ILE A 105 6.83 0.21 -6.09
N ARG A 106 8.09 0.46 -5.76
CA ARG A 106 8.53 1.67 -5.08
C ARG A 106 8.92 2.73 -6.09
N ARG A 107 8.63 4.00 -5.78
CA ARG A 107 9.23 5.16 -6.43
C ARG A 107 10.40 5.64 -5.57
N LEU A 108 11.58 5.78 -6.18
CA LEU A 108 12.79 6.21 -5.49
C LEU A 108 12.74 7.69 -5.13
N ALA A 109 13.64 8.10 -4.23
CA ALA A 109 13.74 9.48 -3.75
C ALA A 109 14.04 10.50 -4.87
N ASP A 110 14.67 10.06 -5.97
CA ASP A 110 14.89 10.87 -7.16
C ASP A 110 13.60 11.22 -7.93
N GLY A 111 12.48 10.56 -7.59
CA GLY A 111 11.18 10.75 -8.23
C GLY A 111 11.08 10.26 -9.68
N ARG A 112 12.16 9.68 -10.23
CA ARG A 112 12.28 9.30 -11.65
C ARG A 112 12.37 7.79 -11.84
N HIS A 113 12.92 7.07 -10.86
CA HIS A 113 13.11 5.64 -10.96
C HIS A 113 12.14 4.85 -10.09
N TYR A 114 11.91 3.62 -10.53
CA TYR A 114 11.13 2.62 -9.85
C TYR A 114 11.97 1.39 -9.53
N ALA A 115 11.67 0.75 -8.42
CA ALA A 115 12.26 -0.52 -8.02
C ALA A 115 11.20 -1.47 -7.48
N LEU A 116 11.44 -2.78 -7.65
CA LEU A 116 10.50 -3.81 -7.26
C LEU A 116 10.90 -4.45 -5.92
N GLY A 117 9.95 -4.55 -4.99
CA GLY A 117 10.12 -5.25 -3.72
C GLY A 117 10.56 -4.35 -2.56
N ARG A 118 11.47 -4.87 -1.73
CA ARG A 118 11.99 -4.16 -0.54
C ARG A 118 13.37 -3.61 -0.86
N GLU A 119 13.66 -2.43 -0.30
CA GLU A 119 14.96 -1.78 -0.36
C GLU A 119 16.08 -2.67 0.19
N GLY A 120 17.31 -2.44 -0.28
CA GLY A 120 18.51 -3.06 0.29
C GLY A 120 18.75 -4.50 -0.17
N ARG A 121 18.15 -4.94 -1.28
CA ARG A 121 18.59 -6.17 -1.94
C ARG A 121 19.92 -5.90 -2.65
N ASN A 122 20.91 -6.78 -2.46
CA ASN A 122 22.09 -6.80 -3.32
C ASN A 122 21.60 -6.99 -4.76
N HIS A 123 21.86 -6.00 -5.64
CA HIS A 123 21.36 -5.94 -7.02
C HIS A 123 19.87 -5.52 -7.17
N GLU A 124 19.47 -4.40 -6.54
CA GLU A 124 18.19 -3.75 -6.84
C GLU A 124 18.22 -3.16 -8.26
N GLU A 125 17.27 -3.57 -9.10
CA GLU A 125 17.13 -3.06 -10.47
C GLU A 125 16.30 -1.78 -10.50
N LEU A 126 16.80 -0.79 -11.23
CA LEU A 126 16.17 0.52 -11.35
C LEU A 126 15.56 0.69 -12.74
N PHE A 127 14.30 1.09 -12.78
CA PHE A 127 13.54 1.25 -14.01
C PHE A 127 13.05 2.69 -14.16
N SER A 128 13.14 3.24 -15.37
CA SER A 128 12.64 4.59 -15.68
C SER A 128 11.11 4.69 -15.67
N SER A 129 10.40 3.57 -15.74
CA SER A 129 8.94 3.50 -15.65
C SER A 129 8.48 2.11 -15.21
N VAL A 130 7.22 2.02 -14.75
CA VAL A 130 6.58 0.74 -14.43
C VAL A 130 6.43 -0.14 -15.69
N ALA A 131 6.20 0.46 -16.86
CA ALA A 131 6.11 -0.27 -18.11
C ALA A 131 7.46 -0.92 -18.48
N ALA A 132 8.57 -0.19 -18.34
CA ALA A 132 9.90 -0.73 -18.56
C ALA A 132 10.23 -1.88 -17.58
N MET A 133 9.82 -1.75 -16.32
CA MET A 133 9.95 -2.80 -15.30
C MET A 133 9.17 -4.06 -15.70
N VAL A 134 7.90 -3.93 -16.11
CA VAL A 134 7.09 -5.06 -16.55
C VAL A 134 7.72 -5.72 -17.77
N GLN A 135 8.09 -4.92 -18.78
CA GLN A 135 8.74 -5.42 -20.00
C GLN A 135 10.00 -6.21 -19.68
N HIS A 136 10.84 -5.70 -18.79
CA HIS A 136 12.05 -6.41 -18.35
C HIS A 136 11.72 -7.81 -17.80
N TYR A 137 10.78 -7.92 -16.86
CA TYR A 137 10.41 -9.20 -16.25
C TYR A 137 9.54 -10.11 -17.13
N THR A 138 9.13 -9.67 -18.33
CA THR A 138 8.58 -10.60 -19.33
C THR A 138 9.67 -11.50 -19.91
N GLN A 139 10.92 -11.03 -19.95
CA GLN A 139 12.07 -11.73 -20.54
C GLN A 139 13.03 -12.27 -19.48
N HIS A 140 13.11 -11.61 -18.31
CA HIS A 140 14.05 -11.96 -17.24
C HIS A 140 13.30 -12.57 -16.05
N PRO A 141 13.81 -13.67 -15.46
CA PRO A 141 13.15 -14.31 -14.33
C PRO A 141 13.09 -13.41 -13.09
N LEU A 142 11.88 -13.15 -12.60
CA LEU A 142 11.60 -12.44 -11.36
C LEU A 142 11.73 -13.38 -10.14
N PRO A 143 12.63 -13.11 -9.19
CA PRO A 143 12.71 -13.88 -7.95
C PRO A 143 11.58 -13.54 -6.97
N LEU A 144 10.78 -14.57 -6.66
CA LEU A 144 9.71 -14.55 -5.66
C LEU A 144 10.15 -15.29 -4.40
N LEU A 145 10.00 -14.64 -3.25
CA LEU A 145 10.33 -15.21 -1.95
C LEU A 145 9.05 -15.56 -1.20
N ASP A 146 8.90 -16.84 -0.91
CA ASP A 146 7.85 -17.33 -0.05
C ASP A 146 8.24 -17.10 1.42
N ARG A 147 7.50 -16.25 2.13
CA ARG A 147 7.79 -15.99 3.55
C ARG A 147 7.44 -17.13 4.48
N GLN A 148 6.53 -18.02 4.07
CA GLN A 148 6.06 -19.12 4.91
C GLN A 148 7.04 -20.28 4.82
N SER A 149 7.44 -20.66 3.60
CA SER A 149 8.36 -21.77 3.38
C SER A 149 9.84 -21.36 3.32
N GLY A 150 10.13 -20.06 3.18
CA GLY A 150 11.48 -19.56 2.91
C GLY A 150 11.98 -19.86 1.50
N SER A 151 11.17 -20.52 0.66
CA SER A 151 11.56 -20.94 -0.68
C SER A 151 11.69 -19.74 -1.62
N ARG A 152 12.77 -19.72 -2.40
CA ARG A 152 12.96 -18.77 -3.50
C ARG A 152 12.60 -19.45 -4.80
N GLN A 153 11.67 -18.86 -5.53
CA GLN A 153 11.18 -19.35 -6.81
C GLN A 153 11.37 -18.29 -7.88
N LEU A 154 11.43 -18.68 -9.14
CA LEU A 154 11.61 -17.78 -10.28
C LEU A 154 10.43 -17.90 -11.23
N THR A 155 9.98 -16.79 -11.80
CA THR A 155 8.95 -16.78 -12.83
C THR A 155 9.10 -15.57 -13.73
N CYS A 156 8.57 -15.62 -14.95
CA CYS A 156 8.47 -14.45 -15.83
C CYS A 156 7.03 -13.94 -15.84
N LEU A 157 6.85 -12.69 -16.23
CA LEU A 157 5.53 -12.07 -16.40
C LEU A 157 4.96 -12.48 -17.76
N LEU A 158 4.25 -13.61 -17.79
CA LEU A 158 3.83 -14.28 -19.02
C LEU A 158 2.41 -13.93 -19.43
N PHE A 159 1.47 -13.92 -18.47
CA PHE A 159 0.04 -13.81 -18.77
C PHE A 159 -0.57 -12.56 -18.14
N PRO A 160 -0.62 -11.42 -18.86
CA PRO A 160 -1.28 -10.22 -18.34
C PRO A 160 -2.76 -10.53 -18.07
N THR A 161 -3.20 -10.27 -16.84
CA THR A 161 -4.56 -10.58 -16.38
C THR A 161 -5.21 -9.31 -15.87
N LYS A 162 -6.45 -9.06 -16.30
CA LYS A 162 -7.33 -8.03 -15.73
C LYS A 162 -8.44 -8.71 -14.92
N PRO A 163 -8.91 -8.07 -13.83
CA PRO A 163 -10.01 -8.56 -13.01
C PRO A 163 -11.34 -8.68 -13.74
#